data_AF-A0A1J4SCZ6-F1
#
_entry.id   AF-A0A1J4SCZ6-F1
#
_cell.length_a   1.000
_cell.length_b   1.000
_cell.length_c   1.000
_cell.angle_alpha   90.00
_cell.angle_beta   90.00
_cell.angle_gamma   90.00
#
_symmetry.space_group_name_H-M   'P 1'
#
loop_
_entity.id
_entity.type
_entity.pdbx_description
1 polymer ?
#
loop_
_entity_poly.entity_id
_entity_poly.type
_entity_poly.pdbx_seq_one_letter_code
_entity_poly.pdbx_strand_id
1 'polypeptide(L)'
;MIHLTDELLNEYLDHELADRAPVENHLAACADCAARLAALKALFTELESLPELELTHSLAARFLPDPVPTPQLPRWLTLTACLQAALALTVIMAAAPFVTNLLPAIKTPSITEILNQLQSLWIAWLDFLSSFRLPAIPQFPPIEISSLVLSLILAGVSLLWLVGNGLFLKNQIK
;
A
#
# COMPACT_ATOMS: atom_id res chain seq x y z
N MET A 1 50.16 7.04 -10.56
CA MET A 1 49.46 5.95 -9.84
C MET A 1 48.02 6.41 -9.68
N ILE A 2 47.04 5.51 -9.82
CA ILE A 2 45.62 5.85 -9.67
C ILE A 2 45.29 5.73 -8.18
N HIS A 3 44.93 6.83 -7.53
CA HIS A 3 44.50 6.84 -6.13
C HIS A 3 42.98 6.58 -6.04
N LEU A 4 42.51 6.15 -4.87
CA LEU A 4 41.07 6.08 -4.60
C LEU A 4 40.48 7.49 -4.57
N THR A 5 39.25 7.62 -5.05
CA THR A 5 38.49 8.87 -4.94
C THR A 5 37.98 9.03 -3.50
N ASP A 6 37.69 10.27 -3.11
CA ASP A 6 37.20 10.56 -1.77
C ASP A 6 35.80 9.98 -1.54
N GLU A 7 34.96 9.91 -2.58
CA GLU A 7 33.65 9.25 -2.53
C GLU A 7 33.78 7.78 -2.16
N LEU A 8 34.67 7.03 -2.82
CA LEU A 8 34.87 5.61 -2.56
C LEU A 8 35.44 5.36 -1.15
N LEU A 9 36.23 6.31 -0.64
CA LEU A 9 36.77 6.25 0.72
C LEU A 9 35.68 6.49 1.78
N ASN A 10 34.73 7.38 1.50
CA ASN A 10 33.57 7.61 2.36
C ASN A 10 32.59 6.43 2.31
N GLU A 11 32.27 5.90 1.12
CA GLU A 11 31.45 4.68 0.99
C GLU A 11 32.06 3.49 1.75
N TYR A 12 33.39 3.39 1.80
CA TYR A 12 34.10 2.39 2.61
C TYR A 12 33.94 2.61 4.12
N LEU A 13 33.89 3.86 4.58
CA LEU A 13 33.68 4.22 5.99
C LEU A 13 32.22 4.00 6.41
N ASP A 14 31.27 4.34 5.54
CA ASP A 14 29.83 4.23 5.77
C ASP A 14 29.31 2.78 5.61
N HIS A 15 30.19 1.85 5.24
CA HIS A 15 29.87 0.42 5.00
C HIS A 15 28.88 0.20 3.85
N GLU A 16 28.86 1.08 2.85
CA GLU A 16 27.95 1.02 1.70
C GLU A 16 28.54 0.27 0.49
N LEU A 17 29.82 -0.11 0.52
CA LEU A 17 30.45 -0.89 -0.55
C LEU A 17 30.00 -2.36 -0.54
N ALA A 18 29.52 -2.83 -1.70
CA ALA A 18 29.18 -4.24 -1.91
C ALA A 18 30.39 -5.19 -1.91
N ASP A 19 31.56 -4.71 -2.35
CA ASP A 19 32.83 -5.46 -2.31
C ASP A 19 33.96 -4.56 -1.79
N ARG A 20 34.52 -4.92 -0.63
CA ARG A 20 35.56 -4.14 0.08
C ARG A 20 36.98 -4.62 -0.23
N ALA A 21 37.13 -5.86 -0.72
CA ALA A 21 38.43 -6.46 -1.00
C ALA A 21 39.33 -5.62 -1.94
N PRO A 22 38.83 -5.01 -3.04
CA PRO A 22 39.69 -4.21 -3.90
C PRO A 22 40.18 -2.92 -3.23
N VAL A 23 39.35 -2.30 -2.39
CA VAL A 23 39.71 -1.08 -1.65
C VAL A 23 40.73 -1.41 -0.57
N GLU A 24 40.54 -2.49 0.17
CA GLU A 24 41.49 -2.94 1.21
C GLU A 24 42.86 -3.30 0.61
N ASN A 25 42.88 -4.00 -0.52
CA ASN A 25 44.11 -4.31 -1.25
C ASN A 25 44.83 -3.03 -1.70
N HIS A 26 44.10 -2.01 -2.15
CA HIS A 26 44.68 -0.73 -2.52
C HIS A 26 45.23 0.03 -1.30
N LEU A 27 44.49 0.06 -0.20
CA LEU A 27 44.92 0.72 1.05
C LEU A 27 46.18 0.07 1.64
N ALA A 28 46.33 -1.26 1.49
CA ALA A 28 47.55 -1.96 1.89
C ALA A 28 48.78 -1.59 1.02
N ALA A 29 48.56 -1.24 -0.25
CA ALA A 29 49.61 -0.95 -1.21
C ALA A 29 49.94 0.56 -1.35
N CYS A 30 49.02 1.46 -1.00
CA CYS A 30 49.16 2.91 -1.19
C CYS A 30 49.15 3.67 0.14
N ALA A 31 50.33 4.11 0.59
CA ALA A 31 50.51 4.86 1.83
C ALA A 31 49.72 6.19 1.86
N ASP A 32 49.61 6.89 0.73
CA ASP A 32 48.87 8.15 0.65
C ASP A 32 47.37 7.95 0.91
N CYS A 33 46.77 6.89 0.33
CA CYS A 33 45.36 6.60 0.55
C CYS A 33 45.10 6.10 1.98
N ALA A 34 46.02 5.32 2.56
CA ALA A 34 45.96 4.91 3.95
C ALA A 34 46.04 6.10 4.92
N ALA A 35 46.91 7.07 4.63
CA ALA A 35 47.03 8.30 5.43
C ALA A 35 45.75 9.15 5.37
N ARG A 36 45.14 9.28 4.19
CA ARG A 36 43.85 9.97 4.02
C ARG A 36 42.73 9.29 4.81
N LEU A 37 42.65 7.96 4.74
CA LEU A 37 41.66 7.20 5.52
C LEU A 37 41.86 7.40 7.03
N ALA A 38 43.10 7.39 7.50
CA ALA A 38 43.41 7.62 8.91
C ALA A 38 42.98 9.01 9.38
N ALA A 39 43.18 10.04 8.55
CA ALA A 39 42.74 11.40 8.84
C ALA A 39 41.21 11.50 8.93
N LEU A 40 40.47 10.87 8.01
CA LEU A 40 39.00 10.82 8.06
C LEU A 40 38.50 10.10 9.31
N LYS A 41 39.08 8.94 9.64
CA LYS A 41 38.72 8.20 10.87
C LYS A 41 38.93 9.02 12.13
N ALA A 42 40.04 9.75 12.22
CA ALA A 42 40.31 10.63 13.34
C ALA A 42 39.25 11.74 13.49
N LEU A 43 38.83 12.34 12.37
CA LEU A 43 37.77 13.34 12.35
C LEU A 43 36.44 12.78 12.86
N PHE A 44 36.03 11.58 12.41
CA PHE A 44 34.81 10.95 12.89
C PHE A 44 34.88 10.61 14.39
N THR A 45 36.02 10.14 14.88
CA THR A 45 36.23 9.92 16.32
C THR A 45 36.12 11.21 17.13
N GLU A 46 36.61 12.33 16.61
CA GLU A 46 36.46 13.63 17.25
C GLU A 46 35.00 14.08 17.27
N LEU A 47 34.26 13.91 16.17
CA LEU A 47 32.82 14.20 16.10
C LEU A 47 32.00 13.33 17.06
N GLU A 48 32.30 12.04 17.19
CA GLU A 48 31.65 11.14 18.13
C GLU A 48 31.95 11.50 19.59
N SER A 49 33.08 12.16 19.85
CA SER A 49 33.45 12.61 21.20
C SER A 49 32.73 13.90 21.63
N LEU A 50 31.99 14.54 20.72
CA LEU A 50 31.22 15.74 21.04
C LEU A 50 30.15 15.42 22.10
N PRO A 51 29.93 16.31 23.08
CA PRO A 51 28.94 16.09 24.12
C PRO A 51 27.54 15.99 23.52
N GLU A 52 26.77 15.00 23.97
CA GLU A 52 25.37 14.86 23.59
C GLU A 52 24.57 16.06 24.10
N LEU A 53 23.85 16.72 23.19
CA LEU A 53 23.11 17.94 23.52
C LEU A 53 21.75 17.56 24.10
N GLU A 54 21.54 17.84 25.39
CA GLU A 54 20.20 17.70 25.96
C GLU A 54 19.25 18.74 25.35
N LEU A 55 18.09 18.27 24.89
CA LEU A 55 17.04 19.16 24.41
C LEU A 55 16.52 20.01 25.57
N THR A 56 16.57 21.35 25.43
CA THR A 56 16.09 22.30 26.45
C THR A 56 14.62 22.11 26.82
N HIS A 57 13.85 21.49 25.93
CA HIS A 57 12.43 21.23 26.13
C HIS A 57 12.09 19.78 25.79
N SER A 58 11.28 19.15 26.64
CA SER A 58 10.76 17.81 26.38
C SER A 58 9.80 17.83 25.20
N LEU A 59 10.19 17.16 24.11
CA LEU A 59 9.32 16.91 22.96
C LEU A 59 8.37 15.73 23.20
N ALA A 60 8.63 14.90 24.23
CA ALA A 60 7.83 13.72 24.54
C ALA A 60 6.35 14.05 24.80
N ALA A 61 6.09 15.23 25.37
CA ALA A 61 4.73 15.74 25.60
C ALA A 61 3.88 15.84 24.32
N ARG A 62 4.49 16.01 23.14
CA ARG A 62 3.77 16.11 21.86
C ARG A 62 3.39 14.74 21.26
N PHE A 63 4.01 13.67 21.75
CA PHE A 63 3.81 12.31 21.24
C PHE A 63 3.07 11.42 22.23
N LEU A 64 2.71 11.95 23.40
CA LEU A 64 1.76 11.29 24.28
C LEU A 64 0.41 11.27 23.56
N PRO A 65 -0.16 10.09 23.27
CA PRO A 65 -1.47 10.01 22.68
C PRO A 65 -2.46 10.66 23.64
N ASP A 66 -3.23 11.62 23.13
CA ASP A 66 -4.34 12.17 23.89
C ASP A 66 -5.22 11.00 24.37
N PRO A 67 -5.62 10.97 25.66
CA PRO A 67 -6.52 9.94 26.15
C PRO A 67 -7.82 10.05 25.35
N VAL A 68 -7.99 9.14 24.39
CA VAL A 68 -9.20 9.08 23.57
C VAL A 68 -10.36 8.86 24.53
N PRO A 69 -11.31 9.82 24.66
CA PRO A 69 -12.44 9.62 25.52
C PRO A 69 -13.21 8.41 25.00
N THR A 70 -13.33 7.37 25.84
CA THR A 70 -14.13 6.20 25.49
C THR A 70 -15.57 6.70 25.29
N PRO A 71 -16.17 6.50 24.09
CA PRO A 71 -17.52 6.98 23.85
C PRO A 71 -18.47 6.21 24.75
N GLN A 72 -18.95 6.86 25.82
CA GLN A 72 -19.96 6.29 26.68
C GLN A 72 -21.30 6.35 25.95
N LEU A 73 -21.76 5.19 25.48
CA LEU A 73 -23.08 5.05 24.88
C LEU A 73 -24.14 5.44 25.92
N PRO A 74 -25.12 6.29 25.57
CA PRO A 74 -26.12 6.73 26.52
C PRO A 74 -27.00 5.56 26.95
N ARG A 75 -27.27 5.45 28.27
CA ARG A 75 -27.95 4.30 28.91
C ARG A 75 -29.32 3.94 28.31
N TRP A 76 -30.02 4.90 27.71
CA TRP A 76 -31.30 4.65 27.06
C TRP A 76 -31.14 3.81 25.78
N LEU A 77 -30.03 3.97 25.06
CA LEU A 77 -29.75 3.26 23.80
C LEU A 77 -29.42 1.79 24.08
N THR A 78 -28.72 1.50 25.19
CA THR A 78 -28.52 0.12 25.67
C THR A 78 -29.83 -0.53 26.11
N LEU A 79 -30.75 0.23 26.73
CA LEU A 79 -32.07 -0.30 27.13
C LEU A 79 -32.95 -0.61 25.91
N THR A 80 -32.98 0.27 24.90
CA THR A 80 -33.74 0.01 23.67
C THR A 80 -33.18 -1.18 22.91
N ALA A 81 -31.86 -1.34 22.85
CA ALA A 81 -31.21 -2.48 22.21
C ALA A 81 -31.53 -3.80 22.94
N CYS A 82 -31.47 -3.82 24.28
CA CYS A 82 -31.87 -4.98 25.07
C CYS A 82 -33.35 -5.34 24.87
N LEU A 83 -34.23 -4.34 24.84
CA LEU A 83 -35.66 -4.55 24.61
C LEU A 83 -35.93 -5.08 23.20
N GLN A 84 -35.26 -4.54 22.18
CA GLN A 84 -35.35 -5.03 20.80
C GLN A 84 -34.84 -6.46 20.66
N ALA A 85 -33.72 -6.80 21.31
CA ALA A 85 -33.18 -8.16 21.30
C ALA A 85 -34.14 -9.15 21.98
N ALA A 86 -34.72 -8.78 23.12
CA ALA A 86 -35.72 -9.59 23.81
C ALA A 86 -36.97 -9.81 22.93
N LEU A 87 -37.49 -8.74 22.32
CA LEU A 87 -38.63 -8.82 21.40
C LEU A 87 -38.31 -9.72 20.21
N ALA A 88 -37.15 -9.55 19.57
CA ALA A 88 -36.73 -10.37 18.44
C ALA A 88 -36.66 -11.86 18.82
N LEU A 89 -36.11 -12.19 20.00
CA LEU A 89 -36.07 -13.55 20.53
C LEU A 89 -37.47 -14.13 20.73
N THR A 90 -38.39 -13.36 21.30
CA THR A 90 -39.79 -13.81 21.49
C THR A 90 -40.49 -14.06 20.17
N VAL A 91 -40.28 -13.19 19.16
CA VAL A 91 -40.83 -13.36 17.82
C VAL A 91 -40.24 -14.59 17.13
N ILE A 92 -38.93 -14.80 17.22
CA ILE A 92 -38.27 -15.98 16.65
C ILE A 92 -38.79 -17.26 17.29
N MET A 93 -38.91 -17.32 18.63
CA MET A 93 -39.46 -18.49 19.31
C MET A 93 -40.92 -18.75 18.93
N ALA A 94 -41.74 -17.71 18.80
CA ALA A 94 -43.14 -17.85 18.40
C ALA A 94 -43.30 -18.24 16.91
N ALA A 95 -42.41 -17.76 16.04
CA ALA A 95 -42.44 -18.04 14.61
C ALA A 95 -41.79 -19.39 14.24
N ALA A 96 -40.91 -19.94 15.07
CA ALA A 96 -40.22 -21.21 14.84
C ALA A 96 -41.15 -22.37 14.42
N PRO A 97 -42.25 -22.68 15.14
CA PRO A 97 -43.14 -23.78 14.74
C PRO A 97 -43.89 -23.52 13.43
N PHE A 98 -44.09 -22.26 13.05
CA PHE A 98 -44.72 -21.91 11.78
C PHE A 98 -43.74 -22.08 10.61
N VAL A 99 -42.49 -21.64 10.79
CA VAL A 99 -41.42 -21.75 9.80
C VAL A 99 -41.08 -23.22 9.50
N THR A 100 -41.06 -24.10 10.51
CA THR A 100 -40.82 -25.54 10.29
C THR A 100 -41.94 -26.23 9.51
N ASN A 101 -43.17 -25.69 9.55
CA ASN A 101 -44.31 -26.23 8.80
C ASN A 101 -44.43 -25.65 7.38
N LEU A 102 -43.88 -24.45 7.14
CA LEU A 102 -43.87 -23.83 5.81
C LEU A 102 -42.65 -24.20 4.96
N LEU A 103 -41.53 -24.58 5.59
CA LEU A 103 -40.35 -25.01 4.86
C LEU A 103 -40.56 -26.44 4.36
N PRO A 104 -40.63 -26.69 3.03
CA PRO A 104 -40.55 -28.04 2.51
C PRO A 104 -39.23 -28.65 3.00
N ALA A 105 -39.20 -29.96 3.24
CA ALA A 105 -37.97 -30.67 3.61
C ALA A 105 -36.91 -30.41 2.52
N ILE A 106 -36.03 -29.43 2.75
CA ILE A 106 -34.93 -29.13 1.86
C ILE A 106 -34.00 -30.32 2.01
N LYS A 107 -34.08 -31.27 1.09
CA LYS A 107 -33.06 -32.30 0.92
C LYS A 107 -31.77 -31.54 0.59
N THR A 108 -30.91 -31.38 1.58
CA THR A 108 -29.58 -30.84 1.35
C THR A 108 -28.88 -31.83 0.42
N PRO A 109 -28.45 -31.40 -0.78
CA PRO A 109 -27.73 -32.29 -1.67
C PRO A 109 -26.47 -32.77 -0.95
N SER A 110 -26.14 -34.05 -1.10
CA SER A 110 -24.90 -34.57 -0.54
C SER A 110 -23.71 -33.86 -1.19
N ILE A 111 -22.58 -33.82 -0.48
CA ILE A 111 -21.34 -33.24 -1.01
C ILE A 111 -20.97 -33.88 -2.36
N THR A 112 -21.24 -35.17 -2.54
CA THR A 112 -21.03 -35.88 -3.82
C THR A 112 -21.90 -35.33 -4.95
N GLU A 113 -23.15 -34.99 -4.67
CA GLU A 113 -24.08 -34.41 -5.65
C GLU A 113 -23.61 -33.00 -6.05
N ILE A 114 -23.15 -32.21 -5.08
CA ILE A 114 -22.59 -30.88 -5.31
C ILE A 114 -21.34 -30.97 -6.19
N LEU A 115 -20.41 -31.90 -5.89
CA LEU A 115 -19.21 -32.09 -6.71
C LEU A 115 -19.54 -32.53 -8.14
N ASN A 116 -20.51 -33.45 -8.30
CA ASN A 116 -20.94 -33.91 -9.61
C ASN A 116 -21.58 -32.78 -10.44
N GLN A 117 -22.40 -31.93 -9.81
CA GLN A 117 -22.96 -30.75 -10.46
C GLN A 117 -21.88 -29.75 -10.86
N LEU A 118 -20.92 -29.49 -9.97
CA LEU A 118 -19.82 -28.57 -10.27
C LEU A 118 -18.93 -29.08 -11.41
N GLN A 119 -18.63 -30.38 -11.41
CA GLN A 119 -17.85 -31.01 -12.48
C GLN A 119 -18.56 -30.92 -13.83
N SER A 120 -19.88 -31.17 -13.88
CA SER A 120 -20.63 -31.10 -15.14
C SER A 120 -20.74 -29.65 -15.67
N LEU A 121 -20.96 -28.68 -14.78
CA LEU A 121 -20.93 -27.26 -15.12
C LEU A 121 -19.56 -26.82 -15.63
N TRP A 122 -18.48 -27.32 -15.03
CA TRP A 122 -17.12 -27.03 -15.44
C TRP A 122 -16.80 -27.56 -16.85
N ILE A 123 -17.20 -28.80 -17.15
CA ILE A 123 -17.00 -29.40 -18.47
C ILE A 123 -17.79 -28.63 -19.54
N ALA A 124 -19.06 -28.30 -19.26
CA ALA A 124 -19.89 -27.53 -20.19
C ALA A 124 -19.31 -26.14 -20.47
N TRP A 125 -18.76 -25.49 -19.44
CA TRP A 125 -18.11 -24.20 -19.57
C TRP A 125 -16.82 -24.27 -20.39
N LEU A 126 -16.00 -25.31 -20.18
CA LEU A 126 -14.81 -25.54 -21.01
C LEU A 126 -15.16 -25.79 -22.47
N ASP A 127 -16.23 -26.54 -22.74
CA ASP A 127 -16.71 -26.80 -24.10
C ASP A 127 -17.17 -25.52 -24.79
N PHE A 128 -17.91 -24.67 -24.07
CA PHE A 128 -18.29 -23.33 -24.54
C PHE A 128 -17.09 -22.45 -24.87
N LEU A 129 -16.07 -22.43 -24.00
CA LEU A 129 -14.85 -21.66 -24.27
C LEU A 129 -14.09 -22.19 -25.49
N SER A 130 -14.00 -23.50 -25.65
CA SER A 130 -13.30 -24.11 -26.78
C SER A 130 -13.97 -23.82 -28.12
N SER A 131 -15.30 -23.67 -28.11
CA SER A 131 -16.12 -23.34 -29.27
C SER A 131 -16.32 -21.83 -29.46
N PHE A 132 -15.84 -21.01 -28.52
CA PHE A 132 -15.98 -19.57 -28.58
C PHE A 132 -15.16 -18.99 -29.74
N ARG A 133 -15.85 -18.56 -30.79
CA ARG A 133 -15.25 -17.75 -31.85
C ARG A 133 -15.43 -16.27 -31.51
N LEU A 134 -14.33 -15.52 -31.52
CA LEU A 134 -14.37 -14.07 -31.39
C LEU A 134 -15.33 -13.50 -32.46
N PRO A 135 -16.36 -12.73 -32.08
CA PRO A 135 -17.18 -12.04 -33.05
C PRO A 135 -16.28 -11.13 -33.87
N ALA A 136 -16.48 -11.11 -35.19
CA ALA A 136 -15.75 -10.21 -36.08
C ALA A 136 -15.94 -8.77 -35.58
N ILE A 137 -14.82 -8.11 -35.26
CA ILE A 137 -14.85 -6.73 -34.76
C ILE A 137 -15.46 -5.87 -35.88
N PRO A 138 -16.56 -5.13 -35.62
CA PRO A 138 -17.09 -4.20 -36.60
C PRO A 138 -15.99 -3.20 -36.95
N GLN A 139 -15.69 -3.08 -38.24
CA GLN A 139 -14.68 -2.14 -38.72
C GLN A 139 -15.22 -0.73 -38.47
N PHE A 140 -14.65 -0.01 -37.51
CA PHE A 140 -14.97 1.39 -37.31
C PHE A 140 -14.47 2.19 -38.51
N PRO A 141 -15.26 3.15 -39.04
CA PRO A 141 -14.75 4.07 -40.05
C PRO A 141 -13.52 4.80 -39.47
N PRO A 142 -12.45 4.98 -40.25
CA PRO A 142 -11.29 5.73 -39.78
C PRO A 142 -11.72 7.16 -39.47
N ILE A 143 -11.70 7.53 -38.18
CA ILE A 143 -11.92 8.91 -37.76
C ILE A 143 -10.61 9.64 -38.03
N GLU A 144 -10.56 10.40 -39.13
CA GLU A 144 -9.42 11.27 -39.46
C GLU A 144 -9.42 12.50 -38.54
N ILE A 145 -8.89 12.33 -37.32
CA ILE A 145 -8.64 13.46 -36.43
C ILE A 145 -7.38 14.16 -36.93
N SER A 146 -7.52 15.41 -37.36
CA SER A 146 -6.36 16.24 -37.74
C SER A 146 -5.36 16.28 -36.58
N SER A 147 -4.08 16.01 -36.88
CA SER A 147 -2.99 16.00 -35.89
C SER A 147 -2.93 17.29 -35.06
N LEU A 148 -3.32 18.42 -35.66
CA LEU A 148 -3.40 19.72 -35.01
C LEU A 148 -4.54 19.80 -33.96
N VAL A 149 -5.67 19.16 -34.23
CA VAL A 149 -6.79 19.09 -33.27
C VAL A 149 -6.40 18.21 -32.08
N LEU A 150 -5.75 17.07 -32.35
CA LEU A 150 -5.28 16.18 -31.29
C LEU A 150 -4.23 16.87 -30.40
N SER A 151 -3.28 17.60 -30.99
CA SER A 151 -2.26 18.32 -30.22
C SER A 151 -2.84 19.47 -29.39
N LEU A 152 -3.83 20.20 -29.91
CA LEU A 152 -4.53 21.24 -29.16
C LEU A 152 -5.32 20.67 -27.98
N ILE A 153 -5.99 19.52 -28.16
CA ILE A 153 -6.71 18.85 -27.07
C ILE A 153 -5.73 18.39 -25.99
N LEU A 154 -4.62 17.75 -26.37
CA LEU A 154 -3.61 17.28 -25.42
C LEU A 154 -2.99 18.45 -24.64
N ALA A 155 -2.61 19.51 -25.36
CA ALA A 155 -2.05 20.72 -24.76
C ALA A 155 -3.05 21.39 -23.80
N GLY A 156 -4.31 21.48 -24.19
CA GLY A 156 -5.38 22.02 -23.35
C GLY A 156 -5.59 21.22 -22.07
N VAL A 157 -5.62 19.89 -22.16
CA VAL A 157 -5.75 19.00 -20.99
C VAL A 157 -4.54 19.11 -20.07
N SER A 158 -3.31 19.12 -20.60
CA SER A 158 -2.10 19.30 -19.79
C SER A 158 -2.06 20.66 -19.09
N LEU A 159 -2.47 21.73 -19.77
CA LEU A 159 -2.48 23.08 -19.19
C LEU A 159 -3.55 23.20 -18.09
N LEU A 160 -4.74 22.63 -18.31
CA LEU A 160 -5.79 22.56 -17.30
C LEU A 160 -5.33 21.77 -16.06
N TRP A 161 -4.64 20.65 -16.27
CA TRP A 161 -4.08 19.83 -15.18
C TRP A 161 -3.02 20.58 -14.38
N LEU A 162 -2.09 21.27 -15.05
CA LEU A 162 -1.05 22.08 -14.39
C LEU A 162 -1.64 23.25 -13.60
N VAL A 163 -2.60 23.97 -14.18
CA VAL A 163 -3.26 25.10 -13.50
C VAL A 163 -4.08 24.61 -12.32
N GLY A 164 -4.86 23.53 -12.48
CA GLY A 164 -5.68 22.96 -11.42
C GLY A 164 -4.84 22.49 -10.23
N ASN A 165 -3.80 21.70 -10.48
CA ASN A 165 -2.93 21.21 -9.41
C ASN A 165 -2.03 22.30 -8.82
N GLY A 166 -1.55 23.24 -9.64
CA GLY A 166 -0.74 24.38 -9.16
C GLY A 166 -1.52 25.32 -8.23
N LEU A 167 -2.78 25.63 -8.56
CA LEU A 167 -3.67 26.42 -7.69
C LEU A 167 -3.99 25.69 -6.39
N PHE A 168 -4.21 24.37 -6.47
CA PHE A 168 -4.50 23.55 -5.30
C PHE A 168 -3.31 23.51 -4.33
N LEU A 169 -2.10 23.29 -4.84
CA LEU A 169 -0.87 23.25 -4.03
C LEU A 169 -0.56 24.60 -3.38
N LYS A 170 -0.78 25.72 -4.09
CA LYS A 170 -0.55 27.07 -3.55
C LYS A 170 -1.49 27.41 -2.39
N ASN A 171 -2.71 26.89 -2.38
CA ASN A 171 -3.67 27.12 -1.29
C ASN A 171 -3.42 26.27 -0.03
N GLN A 172 -2.53 25.27 -0.09
CA GLN A 172 -2.17 24.45 1.08
C GLN A 172 -0.91 24.94 1.83
N ILE A 173 -0.24 25.99 1.34
CA ILE A 173 0.98 26.57 1.96
C ILE A 173 0.60 27.86 2.75
N LYS A 174 -0.55 27.85 3.42
CA LYS A 174 -1.00 28.90 4.35
C LYS A 174 -1.41 28.28 5.66
#